data_AF-A0A1A3FSI0-F1
#
_entry.id   AF-A0A1A3FSI0-F1
#
_cell.length_a   1.000
_cell.length_b   1.000
_cell.length_c   1.000
_cell.angle_alpha   90.00
_cell.angle_beta   90.00
_cell.angle_gamma   90.00
#
_symmetry.space_group_name_H-M   'P 1'
#
loop_
_entity.id
_entity.type
_entity.pdbx_description
1 polymer ?
#
loop_
_entity_poly.entity_id
_entity_poly.type
_entity_poly.pdbx_seq_one_letter_code
_entity_poly.pdbx_strand_id
1 'polypeptide(L)'
;MTKYTADSAGDEFLSDIPEDARVAVSAAVGGKSSTAGAVDCDDPVFENVPATDPPTECAAAAVFRNTGDPATSDLISYHDEGADLPLTPNDGDLTLRISNGVNKLFRR
;
A
#
# COMPACT_ATOMS: atom_id res chain seq x y z
N MET A 1 -6.49 11.29 11.65
CA MET A 1 -6.36 10.48 10.43
C MET A 1 -7.55 10.78 9.54
N THR A 2 -7.30 11.38 8.38
CA THR A 2 -8.36 11.69 7.42
C THR A 2 -8.71 10.45 6.61
N LYS A 3 -10.00 10.21 6.37
CA LYS A 3 -10.44 9.17 5.44
C LYS A 3 -10.07 9.59 4.03
N TYR A 4 -9.22 8.80 3.38
CA TYR A 4 -8.88 8.96 1.97
C TYR A 4 -9.77 8.09 1.09
N THR A 5 -10.09 8.58 -0.10
CA THR A 5 -10.81 7.86 -1.16
C THR A 5 -10.01 8.05 -2.42
N ALA A 6 -9.55 6.95 -3.03
CA ALA A 6 -8.69 7.02 -4.20
C ALA A 6 -9.42 7.60 -5.42
N ASP A 7 -8.74 8.48 -6.14
CA ASP A 7 -9.11 8.99 -7.45
C ASP A 7 -8.10 8.50 -8.49
N SER A 8 -8.45 7.43 -9.20
CA SER A 8 -7.58 6.83 -10.23
C SER A 8 -7.24 7.77 -11.40
N ALA A 9 -7.93 8.91 -11.54
CA ALA A 9 -7.66 9.90 -12.58
C ALA A 9 -6.89 11.12 -12.06
N GLY A 10 -6.95 11.40 -10.76
CA GLY A 10 -6.32 12.55 -10.12
C GLY A 10 -5.06 12.23 -9.33
N ASP A 11 -4.97 11.01 -8.78
CA ASP A 11 -3.85 10.59 -7.94
C ASP A 11 -2.74 10.01 -8.80
N GLU A 12 -1.68 10.79 -9.00
CA GLU A 12 -0.50 10.41 -9.80
C GLU A 12 0.70 10.14 -8.89
N PHE A 13 0.87 10.96 -7.85
CA PHE A 13 2.00 10.91 -6.95
C PHE A 13 1.57 10.60 -5.53
N LEU A 14 2.52 10.09 -4.76
CA LEU A 14 2.31 9.81 -3.36
C LEU A 14 1.78 11.06 -2.62
N SER A 15 2.22 12.28 -2.97
CA SER A 15 1.71 13.57 -2.45
C SER A 15 0.20 13.76 -2.54
N ASP A 16 -0.48 13.10 -3.48
CA ASP A 16 -1.92 13.23 -3.68
C ASP A 16 -2.71 12.51 -2.58
N ILE A 17 -2.10 11.49 -1.96
CA ILE A 17 -2.59 10.90 -0.71
C ILE A 17 -2.20 11.81 0.46
N PRO A 18 -3.13 12.37 1.24
CA PRO A 18 -2.79 13.21 2.40
C PRO A 18 -1.83 12.51 3.36
N GLU A 19 -0.83 13.22 3.91
CA GLU A 19 0.17 12.64 4.82
C GLU A 19 -0.50 11.99 6.04
N ASP A 20 -1.56 12.62 6.56
CA ASP A 20 -2.33 12.12 7.71
C ASP A 20 -3.25 10.94 7.38
N ALA A 21 -3.34 10.52 6.11
CA ALA A 21 -4.03 9.32 5.65
C ALA A 21 -3.06 8.14 5.41
N ARG A 22 -1.75 8.36 5.55
CA ARG A 22 -0.71 7.32 5.36
C ARG A 22 -0.33 6.71 6.71
N VAL A 23 -0.87 5.53 6.99
CA VAL A 23 -0.73 4.87 8.31
C VAL A 23 0.70 4.41 8.57
N ALA A 24 1.30 3.75 7.58
CA ALA A 24 2.64 3.21 7.65
C ALA A 24 3.24 3.06 6.24
N VAL A 25 4.57 2.99 6.17
CA VAL A 25 5.31 2.74 4.94
C VAL A 25 6.28 1.59 5.21
N SER A 26 6.22 0.54 4.38
CA SER A 26 7.14 -0.59 4.49
C SER A 26 8.55 -0.23 4.02
N ALA A 27 9.50 -1.13 4.29
CA ALA A 27 10.76 -1.13 3.56
C ALA A 27 10.54 -1.30 2.03
N ALA A 28 11.57 -1.00 1.24
CA ALA A 28 11.53 -1.19 -0.20
C ALA A 28 11.30 -2.68 -0.54
N VAL A 29 10.28 -2.97 -1.34
CA VAL A 29 9.88 -4.35 -1.70
C VAL A 29 11.02 -5.13 -2.38
N GLY A 30 11.22 -6.39 -2.00
CA GLY A 30 12.13 -7.33 -2.65
C GLY A 30 11.48 -8.04 -3.86
N GLY A 31 12.21 -8.99 -4.47
CA GLY A 31 11.63 -9.98 -5.38
C GLY A 31 10.93 -9.48 -6.64
N LYS A 32 11.12 -8.20 -7.01
CA LYS A 32 10.37 -7.55 -8.11
C LYS A 32 10.52 -8.31 -9.43
N SER A 33 9.40 -8.70 -10.03
CA SER A 33 9.39 -9.32 -11.37
C SER A 33 8.20 -8.86 -12.20
N SER A 34 8.32 -9.01 -13.52
CA SER A 34 7.20 -8.82 -14.45
C SER A 34 7.23 -9.93 -15.49
N THR A 35 6.30 -10.88 -15.37
CA THR A 35 6.23 -12.05 -16.26
C THR A 35 4.81 -12.19 -16.79
N ALA A 36 4.67 -12.39 -18.11
CA ALA A 36 3.36 -12.51 -18.78
C ALA A 36 2.38 -11.36 -18.50
N GLY A 37 2.91 -10.17 -18.20
CA GLY A 37 2.13 -8.97 -17.88
C GLY A 37 1.69 -8.86 -16.42
N ALA A 38 1.96 -9.86 -15.58
CA ALA A 38 1.73 -9.80 -14.14
C ALA A 38 2.99 -9.27 -13.44
N VAL A 39 2.79 -8.27 -12.58
CA VAL A 39 3.83 -7.70 -11.71
C VAL A 39 3.79 -8.42 -10.38
N ASP A 40 4.97 -8.82 -9.88
CA ASP A 40 5.13 -9.58 -8.65
C ASP A 40 6.21 -8.96 -7.77
N CYS A 41 6.13 -9.21 -6.46
CA CYS A 41 7.15 -8.85 -5.49
C CYS A 41 7.06 -9.76 -4.26
N ASP A 42 8.08 -9.73 -3.40
CA ASP A 42 8.01 -10.37 -2.09
C ASP A 42 6.94 -9.68 -1.21
N ASP A 43 6.37 -10.41 -0.25
CA ASP A 43 5.39 -9.90 0.72
C ASP A 43 6.02 -8.78 1.60
N PRO A 44 5.61 -7.51 1.48
CA PRO A 44 6.18 -6.46 2.32
C PRO A 44 5.67 -6.56 3.76
N VAL A 45 6.59 -6.30 4.68
CA VAL A 45 6.30 -6.15 6.12
C VAL A 45 6.31 -4.67 6.47
N PHE A 46 5.25 -4.23 7.13
CA PHE A 46 5.13 -2.95 7.81
C PHE A 46 5.41 -3.21 9.29
N GLU A 47 6.57 -2.79 9.74
CA GLU A 47 6.99 -3.00 11.13
C GLU A 47 6.29 -1.99 12.04
N ASN A 48 5.85 -2.45 13.22
CA ASN A 48 5.29 -1.60 14.28
C ASN A 48 4.21 -0.61 13.79
N VAL A 49 3.16 -1.09 13.12
CA VAL A 49 2.09 -0.23 12.62
C VAL A 49 1.33 0.40 13.80
N PRO A 50 1.37 1.73 13.95
CA PRO A 50 0.93 2.38 15.18
C PRO A 50 -0.58 2.24 15.37
N ALA A 51 -0.99 1.83 16.56
CA ALA A 51 -2.38 1.97 16.99
C ALA A 51 -2.71 3.46 17.12
N THR A 52 -3.90 3.86 16.70
CA THR A 52 -4.38 5.24 16.88
C THR A 52 -5.41 5.30 18.00
N ASP A 53 -5.52 6.47 18.66
CA ASP A 53 -6.59 6.77 19.63
C ASP A 53 -7.35 8.03 19.17
N PRO A 54 -8.61 7.92 18.70
CA PRO A 54 -9.42 6.70 18.61
C PRO A 54 -8.90 5.70 17.54
N PRO A 55 -9.26 4.41 17.64
CA PRO A 55 -8.85 3.40 16.66
C PRO A 55 -9.28 3.77 15.23
N THR A 56 -8.34 3.71 14.29
CA THR A 56 -8.58 3.97 12.87
C THR A 56 -8.30 2.72 12.09
N GLU A 57 -9.19 2.42 11.14
CA GLU A 57 -9.05 1.28 10.24
C GLU A 57 -8.16 1.63 9.05
N CYS A 58 -7.23 0.74 8.71
CA CYS A 58 -6.57 0.70 7.41
C CYS A 58 -7.50 -0.04 6.44
N ALA A 59 -8.07 0.69 5.48
CA ALA A 59 -8.98 0.14 4.50
C ALA A 59 -8.30 -0.24 3.16
N ALA A 60 -7.05 0.17 2.95
CA ALA A 60 -6.35 -0.08 1.70
C ALA A 60 -4.82 -0.04 1.86
N ALA A 61 -4.12 -0.58 0.87
CA ALA A 61 -2.70 -0.46 0.66
C ALA A 61 -2.40 0.12 -0.73
N ALA A 62 -1.49 1.10 -0.79
CA ALA A 62 -1.00 1.68 -2.03
C ALA A 62 0.46 1.29 -2.28
N VAL A 63 0.81 1.02 -3.53
CA VAL A 63 2.18 0.77 -3.97
C VAL A 63 2.65 1.98 -4.76
N PHE A 64 3.85 2.44 -4.48
CA PHE A 64 4.45 3.61 -5.14
C PHE A 64 5.92 3.39 -5.45
N ARG A 65 6.43 4.13 -6.43
CA ARG A 65 7.86 4.21 -6.72
C ARG A 65 8.48 5.32 -5.88
N ASN A 66 9.18 4.95 -4.82
CA ASN A 66 9.86 5.92 -3.97
C ASN A 66 11.03 6.61 -4.72
N THR A 67 10.95 7.92 -4.89
CA THR A 67 12.04 8.77 -5.43
C THR A 67 12.78 9.55 -4.34
N GLY A 68 12.30 9.50 -3.09
CA GLY A 68 12.75 10.33 -1.98
C GLY A 68 11.93 11.61 -1.79
N ASP A 69 11.05 11.96 -2.73
CA ASP A 69 10.11 13.08 -2.62
C ASP A 69 8.68 12.60 -2.96
N PRO A 70 7.70 12.74 -2.04
CA PRO A 70 6.32 12.36 -2.29
C PRO A 70 5.71 12.99 -3.56
N ALA A 71 6.14 14.19 -3.95
CA ALA A 71 5.64 14.89 -5.14
C ALA A 71 6.18 14.34 -6.46
N THR A 72 7.14 13.42 -6.41
CA THR A 72 7.70 12.74 -7.60
C THR A 72 7.65 11.22 -7.48
N SER A 73 6.98 10.72 -6.43
CA SER A 73 6.87 9.29 -6.17
C SER A 73 5.59 8.73 -6.77
N ASP A 74 5.66 8.22 -7.99
CA ASP A 74 4.48 7.73 -8.74
C ASP A 74 3.72 6.65 -7.98
N LEU A 75 2.40 6.77 -7.93
CA LEU A 75 1.50 5.70 -7.51
C LEU A 75 1.39 4.65 -8.61
N ILE A 76 1.50 3.38 -8.23
CA ILE A 76 1.56 2.23 -9.14
C ILE A 76 0.27 1.42 -9.07
N SER A 77 -0.20 1.12 -7.86
CA SER A 77 -1.42 0.35 -7.65
C SER A 77 -2.05 0.68 -6.30
N TYR A 78 -3.36 0.50 -6.22
CA TYR A 78 -4.15 0.68 -5.02
C TYR A 78 -4.98 -0.58 -4.79
N HIS A 79 -4.97 -1.09 -3.55
CA HIS A 79 -5.60 -2.34 -3.16
C HIS A 79 -6.48 -2.08 -1.94
N ASP A 80 -7.78 -2.01 -2.14
CA ASP A 80 -8.82 -1.82 -1.11
C ASP A 80 -9.67 -3.06 -0.86
N GLU A 81 -9.39 -4.15 -1.59
CA GLU A 81 -10.05 -5.43 -1.42
C GLU A 81 -9.04 -6.49 -0.96
N GLY A 82 -9.30 -7.13 0.18
CA GLY A 82 -8.47 -8.17 0.75
C GLY A 82 -9.14 -8.84 1.95
N ALA A 83 -8.79 -10.09 2.25
CA ALA A 83 -9.43 -10.87 3.32
C ALA A 83 -9.28 -10.24 4.72
N ASP A 84 -8.28 -9.38 4.89
CA ASP A 84 -7.91 -8.74 6.15
C ASP A 84 -8.17 -7.22 6.14
N LEU A 85 -8.90 -6.68 5.15
CA LEU A 85 -9.29 -5.26 5.11
C LEU A 85 -10.80 -5.10 5.34
N PRO A 86 -11.25 -4.14 6.17
CA PRO A 86 -10.44 -3.22 6.98
C PRO A 86 -9.79 -3.90 8.20
N LEU A 87 -8.60 -3.43 8.58
CA LEU A 87 -7.93 -3.84 9.83
C LEU A 87 -7.64 -2.64 10.73
N THR A 88 -7.63 -2.89 12.04
CA THR A 88 -7.21 -1.90 13.04
C THR A 88 -5.80 -2.24 13.53
N PRO A 89 -4.81 -1.36 13.30
CA PRO A 89 -3.45 -1.57 13.82
C PRO A 89 -3.40 -1.70 15.34
N ASN A 90 -2.44 -2.49 15.83
CA ASN A 90 -2.28 -2.82 17.25
C ASN A 90 -0.81 -2.77 17.71
N ASP A 91 -0.01 -1.87 17.14
CA ASP A 91 1.45 -1.72 17.35
C ASP A 91 2.29 -2.94 16.93
N GLY A 92 1.66 -3.96 16.35
CA GLY A 92 2.31 -5.13 15.79
C GLY A 92 2.74 -4.93 14.33
N ASP A 93 3.43 -5.94 13.83
CA ASP A 93 3.83 -6.00 12.43
C ASP A 93 2.66 -6.44 11.55
N LEU A 94 2.62 -5.87 10.35
CA LEU A 94 1.64 -6.21 9.34
C LEU A 94 2.34 -6.72 8.08
N THR A 95 1.92 -7.88 7.58
CA THR A 95 2.41 -8.39 6.29
C THR A 95 1.33 -8.26 5.24
N LEU A 96 1.60 -7.51 4.18
CA LEU A 96 0.74 -7.50 3.00
C LEU A 96 1.09 -8.74 2.16
N ARG A 97 0.17 -9.70 2.11
CA ARG A 97 0.39 -10.93 1.34
C ARG A 97 0.05 -10.73 -0.12
N ILE A 98 1.05 -10.86 -0.98
CA ILE A 98 0.88 -10.81 -2.43
C ILE A 98 0.40 -12.17 -2.92
N SER A 99 -0.60 -12.17 -3.79
CA SER A 99 -1.17 -13.42 -4.29
C SER A 99 -0.14 -14.22 -5.09
N ASN A 100 -0.07 -15.52 -4.84
CA ASN A 100 0.68 -16.44 -5.72
C ASN A 100 -0.11 -16.86 -6.97
N GLY A 101 -1.33 -16.34 -7.13
CA GLY A 101 -2.18 -16.59 -8.29
C GLY A 101 -1.72 -15.87 -9.56
N VAL A 102 -2.52 -15.96 -10.62
CA VAL A 102 -2.17 -15.45 -11.96
C VAL A 102 -2.05 -13.93 -12.06
N ASN A 103 -2.70 -13.20 -11.15
CA ASN A 103 -2.72 -11.73 -11.17
C ASN A 103 -1.59 -11.10 -10.34
N LYS A 104 -0.95 -11.89 -9.46
CA LYS A 104 0.13 -11.42 -8.57
C LYS A 104 -0.27 -10.13 -7.84
N LEU A 105 0.57 -9.09 -7.88
CA LEU A 105 0.25 -7.77 -7.33
C LEU A 105 -0.79 -7.07 -8.22
N PHE A 106 -0.46 -6.87 -9.51
CA PHE A 106 -1.41 -6.41 -10.52
C PHE A 106 -0.97 -6.88 -11.91
N ARG A 107 -1.90 -6.83 -12.87
CA ARG A 107 -1.67 -7.25 -14.25
C ARG A 107 -2.13 -6.16 -15.22
N ARG A 108 -1.37 -5.98 -16.31
CA ARG A 108 -1.77 -5.14 -17.45
C ARG A 108 -2.83 -5.80 -18.33
#